data_AF-A0A428XWQ2-F1
#
_entry.id   AF-A0A428XWQ2-F1
#
_cell.length_a   1.000
_cell.length_b   1.000
_cell.length_c   1.000
_cell.angle_alpha   90.00
_cell.angle_beta   90.00
_cell.angle_gamma   90.00
#
_symmetry.space_group_name_H-M   'P 1'
#
loop_
_entity.id
_entity.type
_entity.pdbx_description
1 polymer ?
#
loop_
_entity_poly.entity_id
_entity_poly.type
_entity_poly.pdbx_seq_one_letter_code
_entity_poly.pdbx_strand_id
1 'polypeptide(L)'
;MANGGSDDLTGAQLALARGDAASAVRLARSEWRRRPFADVADVLGRALHAAGRDAEALPYARRAAGLGPRNASYAYHLAAVSLAVGDHAGARAALRLVRELNPYFSPTDGPTAARALSALEARR
;
A
#
# COMPACT_ATOMS: atom_id res chain seq x y z
N MET A 1 10.55 -29.10 -9.78
CA MET A 1 10.71 -28.19 -10.94
C MET A 1 10.16 -26.83 -10.53
N ALA A 2 11.03 -25.84 -10.33
CA ALA A 2 10.62 -24.48 -9.99
C ALA A 2 10.16 -23.78 -11.28
N ASN A 3 8.85 -23.64 -11.47
CA ASN A 3 8.30 -22.96 -12.64
C ASN A 3 8.35 -21.44 -12.38
N GLY A 4 9.43 -20.80 -12.82
CA GLY A 4 9.59 -19.35 -12.84
C GLY A 4 8.69 -18.68 -13.89
N GLY A 5 7.38 -18.90 -13.81
CA GLY A 5 6.40 -18.11 -14.54
C GLY A 5 6.22 -16.79 -13.81
N SER A 6 6.59 -15.68 -14.44
CA SER A 6 6.33 -14.35 -13.89
C SER A 6 4.81 -14.18 -13.76
N ASP A 7 4.28 -14.23 -12.53
CA ASP A 7 2.87 -13.95 -12.30
C ASP A 7 2.59 -12.44 -12.45
N ASP A 8 1.33 -12.08 -12.71
CA ASP A 8 0.96 -10.67 -12.91
C ASP A 8 1.26 -9.85 -11.64
N LEU A 9 1.34 -10.47 -10.45
CA LEU A 9 1.79 -9.81 -9.22
C LEU A 9 3.22 -9.31 -9.33
N THR A 10 4.15 -10.20 -9.71
CA THR A 10 5.56 -9.88 -9.91
C THR A 10 5.72 -8.81 -11.00
N GLY A 11 4.96 -8.94 -12.10
CA GLY A 11 4.93 -7.94 -13.16
C GLY A 11 4.43 -6.57 -12.69
N ALA A 12 3.39 -6.52 -11.86
CA ALA A 12 2.85 -5.28 -11.31
C ALA A 12 3.82 -4.58 -10.36
N GLN A 13 4.52 -5.36 -9.50
CA GLN A 13 5.54 -4.83 -8.61
C GLN A 13 6.72 -4.23 -9.38
N LEU A 14 7.14 -4.89 -10.45
CA LEU A 14 8.21 -4.39 -11.32
C LEU A 14 7.81 -3.12 -12.07
N ALA A 15 6.56 -3.06 -12.56
CA ALA A 15 6.02 -1.85 -13.19
C ALA A 15 5.97 -0.68 -12.20
N LEU A 16 5.55 -0.91 -10.95
CA LEU A 16 5.62 0.09 -9.87
C LEU A 16 7.05 0.60 -9.64
N ALA A 17 8.03 -0.31 -9.57
CA ALA A 17 9.43 0.05 -9.38
C ALA A 17 9.98 0.93 -10.53
N ARG A 18 9.42 0.81 -11.74
CA ARG A 18 9.78 1.63 -12.91
C ARG A 18 8.95 2.91 -13.06
N GLY A 19 7.98 3.14 -12.18
CA GLY A 19 7.03 4.26 -12.31
C GLY A 19 5.97 4.07 -13.40
N ASP A 20 5.84 2.87 -13.98
CA ASP A 20 4.78 2.56 -14.96
C ASP A 20 3.48 2.18 -14.23
N ALA A 21 2.77 3.21 -13.75
CA ALA A 21 1.52 3.05 -13.03
C ALA A 21 0.43 2.37 -13.89
N ALA A 22 0.42 2.61 -15.20
CA ALA A 22 -0.57 2.04 -16.11
C ALA A 22 -0.44 0.51 -16.21
N SER A 23 0.78 0.01 -16.46
CA SER A 23 1.03 -1.44 -16.47
C SER A 23 0.80 -2.05 -15.09
N ALA A 24 1.22 -1.37 -14.02
CA ALA A 24 1.01 -1.85 -12.66
C ALA A 24 -0.47 -2.07 -12.35
N VAL A 25 -1.34 -1.10 -12.67
CA VAL A 25 -2.79 -1.24 -12.43
C VAL A 25 -3.37 -2.39 -13.26
N ARG A 26 -3.00 -2.50 -14.54
CA ARG A 26 -3.51 -3.55 -15.42
C ARG A 26 -3.17 -4.94 -14.90
N LEU A 27 -1.90 -5.16 -14.55
CA LEU A 27 -1.40 -6.44 -14.05
C LEU A 27 -1.98 -6.76 -12.67
N ALA A 28 -1.96 -5.81 -11.73
CA ALA A 28 -2.51 -6.03 -10.39
C ALA A 28 -4.02 -6.32 -10.40
N ARG A 29 -4.79 -5.68 -11.29
CA ARG A 29 -6.23 -6.01 -11.48
C ARG A 29 -6.43 -7.41 -12.06
N SER A 30 -5.55 -7.83 -12.97
CA SER A 30 -5.57 -9.19 -13.53
C SER A 30 -5.32 -10.23 -12.44
N GLU A 31 -4.27 -10.03 -11.64
CA GLU A 31 -3.98 -10.92 -10.51
C GLU A 31 -5.10 -10.91 -9.48
N TRP A 32 -5.66 -9.75 -9.12
CA TRP A 32 -6.73 -9.65 -8.12
C TRP A 32 -7.96 -10.49 -8.50
N ARG A 33 -8.34 -10.49 -9.79
CA ARG A 33 -9.43 -11.33 -10.29
C ARG A 33 -9.13 -12.83 -10.16
N ARG A 34 -7.87 -13.23 -10.29
CA ARG A 34 -7.45 -14.63 -10.14
C ARG A 34 -7.28 -15.04 -8.68
N ARG A 35 -6.69 -14.17 -7.87
CA ARG A 35 -6.19 -14.45 -6.51
C ARG A 35 -6.39 -13.22 -5.60
N PRO A 36 -7.55 -13.09 -4.93
CA PRO A 36 -7.86 -11.93 -4.10
C PRO A 36 -7.22 -12.00 -2.70
N PHE A 37 -5.88 -12.03 -2.64
CA PHE A 37 -5.09 -12.11 -1.41
C PHE A 37 -4.54 -10.75 -0.96
N ALA A 38 -4.06 -10.66 0.29
CA ALA A 38 -3.59 -9.43 0.90
C ALA A 38 -2.47 -8.75 0.09
N ASP A 39 -1.45 -9.49 -0.35
CA ASP A 39 -0.36 -8.95 -1.17
C ASP A 39 -0.86 -8.37 -2.50
N VAL A 40 -1.84 -9.02 -3.13
CA VAL A 40 -2.41 -8.56 -4.39
C VAL A 40 -3.25 -7.30 -4.18
N ALA A 41 -4.00 -7.24 -3.07
CA ALA A 41 -4.71 -6.02 -2.67
C ALA A 41 -3.74 -4.86 -2.39
N ASP A 42 -2.61 -5.12 -1.73
CA ASP A 42 -1.60 -4.10 -1.44
C ASP A 42 -1.00 -3.53 -2.73
N VAL A 43 -0.55 -4.41 -3.63
CA VAL A 43 0.04 -4.01 -4.91
C VAL A 43 -0.98 -3.28 -5.77
N LEU A 44 -2.24 -3.71 -5.80
CA LEU A 44 -3.30 -3.00 -6.53
C LEU A 44 -3.59 -1.62 -5.91
N GLY A 45 -3.66 -1.51 -4.58
CA GLY A 45 -3.82 -0.24 -3.89
C GLY A 45 -2.69 0.74 -4.21
N ARG A 46 -1.44 0.28 -4.13
CA ARG A 46 -0.26 1.08 -4.50
C ARG A 46 -0.24 1.48 -5.97
N ALA A 47 -0.61 0.57 -6.88
CA ALA A 47 -0.69 0.86 -8.31
C ALA A 47 -1.74 1.93 -8.63
N LEU A 48 -2.91 1.85 -7.99
CA LEU A 48 -3.95 2.86 -8.13
C LEU A 48 -3.53 4.21 -7.55
N HIS A 49 -2.87 4.21 -6.39
CA HIS A 49 -2.29 5.41 -5.78
C HIS A 49 -1.25 6.06 -6.70
N ALA A 50 -0.31 5.28 -7.24
CA ALA A 50 0.70 5.75 -8.19
C ALA A 50 0.08 6.31 -9.48
N ALA A 51 -1.13 5.86 -9.84
CA ALA A 51 -1.89 6.38 -10.97
C ALA A 51 -2.76 7.61 -10.63
N GLY A 52 -2.70 8.15 -9.40
CA GLY A 52 -3.53 9.26 -8.93
C GLY A 52 -5.00 8.86 -8.69
N ARG A 53 -5.31 7.57 -8.61
CA ARG A 53 -6.66 7.01 -8.45
C ARG A 53 -6.92 6.65 -6.99
N ASP A 54 -6.71 7.60 -6.10
CA ASP A 54 -6.67 7.36 -4.64
C ASP A 54 -7.99 6.87 -4.05
N ALA A 55 -9.10 7.40 -4.56
CA ALA A 55 -10.44 6.94 -4.16
C ALA A 55 -10.66 5.45 -4.48
N GLU A 56 -10.12 4.96 -5.60
CA GLU A 56 -10.17 3.54 -5.95
C GLU A 56 -9.13 2.72 -5.18
N ALA A 57 -8.00 3.30 -4.82
CA ALA A 57 -6.94 2.64 -4.07
C ALA A 57 -7.37 2.29 -2.64
N LEU A 58 -8.12 3.18 -1.99
CA LEU A 58 -8.49 3.09 -0.57
C LEU A 58 -9.13 1.75 -0.16
N PRO A 59 -10.16 1.22 -0.85
CA PRO A 59 -10.74 -0.08 -0.48
C PRO A 59 -9.72 -1.24 -0.57
N TYR A 60 -8.80 -1.21 -1.52
CA TYR A 60 -7.78 -2.25 -1.65
C TYR A 60 -6.70 -2.13 -0.56
N ALA A 61 -6.28 -0.90 -0.23
CA ALA A 61 -5.35 -0.67 0.87
C ALA A 61 -5.94 -1.10 2.23
N ARG A 62 -7.22 -0.81 2.47
CA ARG A 62 -7.95 -1.31 3.66
C ARG A 62 -8.01 -2.84 3.69
N ARG A 63 -8.24 -3.45 2.53
CA ARG A 63 -8.31 -4.91 2.39
C ARG A 63 -6.95 -5.58 2.61
N ALA A 64 -5.86 -4.98 2.15
CA ALA A 64 -4.50 -5.45 2.44
C ALA A 64 -4.21 -5.43 3.95
N ALA A 65 -4.52 -4.31 4.61
CA ALA A 65 -4.32 -4.15 6.05
C ALA A 65 -5.25 -5.05 6.91
N GLY A 66 -6.42 -5.42 6.39
CA GLY A 66 -7.40 -6.26 7.10
C GLY A 66 -7.28 -7.77 6.85
N LEU A 67 -6.86 -8.18 5.64
CA LEU A 67 -6.70 -9.60 5.28
C LEU A 67 -5.30 -10.14 5.54
N GLY A 68 -4.29 -9.27 5.57
CA GLY A 68 -2.90 -9.66 5.68
C GLY A 68 -2.47 -9.97 7.11
N PRO A 69 -1.29 -10.60 7.27
CA PRO A 69 -0.60 -10.58 8.56
C PRO A 69 -0.41 -9.12 9.00
N ARG A 70 -0.37 -8.88 10.32
CA ARG A 70 -0.12 -7.55 10.88
C ARG A 70 1.25 -7.04 10.42
N ASN A 71 1.26 -6.26 9.34
CA ASN A 71 2.45 -5.83 8.61
C ASN A 71 2.51 -4.30 8.55
N ALA A 72 3.63 -3.73 8.99
CA ALA A 72 3.88 -2.29 8.97
C ALA A 72 3.81 -1.72 7.55
N SER A 73 4.22 -2.47 6.52
CA SER A 73 4.15 -2.00 5.12
C SER A 73 2.71 -1.78 4.66
N TYR A 74 1.78 -2.70 4.93
CA TYR A 74 0.37 -2.52 4.57
C TYR A 74 -0.26 -1.34 5.32
N ALA A 75 0.06 -1.20 6.61
CA ALA A 75 -0.39 -0.07 7.41
C ALA A 75 0.13 1.27 6.85
N TYR A 76 1.39 1.30 6.41
CA TYR A 76 1.98 2.48 5.77
C TYR A 76 1.32 2.82 4.43
N HIS A 77 1.09 1.84 3.56
CA HIS A 77 0.41 2.09 2.28
C HIS A 77 -1.03 2.56 2.48
N LEU A 78 -1.76 1.98 3.47
CA LEU A 78 -3.07 2.47 3.87
C LEU A 78 -3.01 3.92 4.37
N ALA A 79 -2.01 4.28 5.18
CA ALA A 79 -1.82 5.66 5.60
C ALA A 79 -1.58 6.61 4.43
N ALA A 80 -0.71 6.23 3.48
CA ALA A 80 -0.39 7.04 2.31
C ALA A 80 -1.64 7.31 1.45
N VAL A 81 -2.41 6.28 1.15
CA VAL A 81 -3.68 6.43 0.41
C VAL A 81 -4.71 7.24 1.21
N SER A 82 -4.80 7.03 2.52
CA SER A 82 -5.72 7.78 3.39
C SER A 82 -5.38 9.27 3.41
N LEU A 83 -4.10 9.63 3.44
CA LEU A 83 -3.64 11.02 3.32
C LEU A 83 -4.05 11.63 1.97
N ALA A 84 -3.88 10.88 0.88
CA ALA A 84 -4.17 11.34 -0.47
C ALA A 84 -5.66 11.65 -0.68
N VAL A 85 -6.55 10.87 -0.07
CA VAL A 85 -8.00 11.13 -0.10
C VAL A 85 -8.49 12.12 0.98
N GLY A 86 -7.59 12.67 1.80
CA GLY A 86 -7.93 13.59 2.89
C GLY A 86 -8.51 12.93 4.16
N ASP A 87 -8.48 11.60 4.26
CA ASP A 87 -8.87 10.85 5.47
C ASP A 87 -7.74 10.92 6.52
N HIS A 88 -7.59 12.10 7.14
CA HIS A 88 -6.58 12.35 8.17
C HIS A 88 -6.77 11.48 9.43
N ALA A 89 -8.01 11.09 9.73
CA ALA A 89 -8.31 10.21 10.86
C ALA A 89 -7.81 8.79 10.59
N GLY A 90 -8.17 8.23 9.42
CA GLY A 90 -7.70 6.93 8.95
C GLY A 90 -6.18 6.88 8.79
N ALA A 91 -5.59 7.92 8.21
CA ALA A 91 -4.14 8.05 8.10
C ALA A 91 -3.44 7.99 9.47
N ARG A 92 -3.95 8.75 10.45
CA ARG A 92 -3.39 8.77 11.80
C ARG A 92 -3.47 7.39 12.47
N ALA A 93 -4.60 6.68 12.32
CA ALA A 93 -4.77 5.34 12.86
C ALA A 93 -3.77 4.35 12.24
N ALA A 94 -3.64 4.36 10.91
CA ALA A 94 -2.72 3.45 10.21
C ALA A 94 -1.24 3.77 10.52
N LEU A 95 -0.85 5.04 10.63
CA LEU A 95 0.52 5.43 11.00
C LEU A 95 0.88 5.05 12.45
N ARG A 96 -0.09 5.10 13.38
CA ARG A 96 0.13 4.56 14.74
C ARG A 96 0.39 3.07 14.70
N LEU A 97 -0.35 2.33 13.88
CA LEU A 97 -0.12 0.91 13.68
C LEU A 97 1.28 0.64 13.08
N VAL A 98 1.76 1.46 12.14
CA VAL A 98 3.16 1.36 11.64
C VAL A 98 4.16 1.45 12.81
N ARG A 99 4.00 2.46 13.67
CA ARG A 99 4.86 2.69 14.85
C ARG A 99 4.78 1.53 15.86
N GLU A 100 3.61 0.94 16.04
CA GLU A 100 3.41 -0.20 16.95
C GLU A 100 3.99 -1.51 16.39
N LEU A 101 3.87 -1.75 15.09
CA LEU A 101 4.28 -3.01 14.47
C LEU A 101 5.79 -3.06 14.23
N ASN A 102 6.32 -2.12 13.45
CA ASN A 102 7.75 -2.03 13.17
C ASN A 102 8.05 -0.65 12.56
N PRO A 103 8.57 0.31 13.33
CA PRO A 103 8.95 1.62 12.80
C PRO A 103 10.17 1.59 11.87
N TYR A 104 10.91 0.47 11.80
CA TYR A 104 12.11 0.28 10.98
C TYR A 104 11.88 -0.68 9.80
N PHE A 105 10.61 -0.93 9.43
CA PHE A 105 10.24 -1.85 8.34
C PHE A 105 10.86 -1.49 6.98
N SER A 106 11.23 -0.23 6.79
CA SER A 106 11.89 0.31 5.62
C SER A 106 12.79 1.47 6.05
N PRO A 107 14.05 1.53 5.57
CA PRO A 107 14.98 2.61 5.92
C PRO A 107 14.49 3.98 5.43
N THR A 108 13.62 4.02 4.42
CA THR A 108 13.06 5.25 3.85
C THR A 108 11.64 5.53 4.35
N ASP A 109 10.78 4.51 4.38
CA ASP A 109 9.37 4.70 4.70
C ASP A 109 9.10 4.78 6.20
N GLY A 110 9.92 4.12 7.03
CA GLY A 110 9.83 4.22 8.49
C GLY A 110 9.95 5.68 8.99
N PRO A 111 11.04 6.39 8.66
CA PRO A 111 11.18 7.81 8.98
C PRO A 111 10.08 8.70 8.37
N THR A 112 9.62 8.36 7.16
CA THR A 112 8.53 9.10 6.49
C THR A 112 7.20 8.96 7.23
N ALA A 113 6.87 7.73 7.65
CA ALA A 113 5.68 7.44 8.45
C ALA A 113 5.72 8.19 9.79
N ALA A 114 6.88 8.20 10.46
CA ALA A 114 7.04 8.90 11.73
C ALA A 114 6.81 10.41 11.59
N ARG A 115 7.38 11.05 10.55
CA ARG A 115 7.17 12.47 10.26
C ARG A 115 5.71 12.80 9.95
N ALA A 116 5.06 11.96 9.14
CA ALA A 116 3.65 12.12 8.81
C ALA A 116 2.76 12.01 10.05
N LEU A 117 3.06 11.08 10.97
CA LEU A 117 2.32 10.92 12.21
C LEU A 117 2.47 12.16 13.10
N SER A 118 3.70 12.63 13.31
CA SER A 118 3.97 13.83 14.11
C SER A 118 3.25 15.06 13.53
N ALA A 119 3.23 15.23 12.20
CA ALA A 119 2.52 16.32 11.56
C ALA A 119 1.00 16.26 11.77
N LEU A 120 0.40 15.06 11.71
CA LEU A 120 -1.02 14.88 12.01
C LEU A 120 -1.34 15.08 13.50
N GLU A 121 -0.43 14.77 14.40
CA GLU A 121 -0.62 14.95 15.86
C GLU A 121 -0.46 16.41 16.29
N ALA A 122 0.37 17.19 15.58
CA ALA A 122 0.56 18.62 15.82
C ALA A 122 -0.60 19.51 15.34
N ARG A 123 -1.42 19.05 14.38
CA ARG A 123 -2.60 19.76 13.85
C ARG A 123 -3.83 19.68 14.78
N ARG A 124 -3.60 19.61 16.09
CA ARG A 124 -4.65 19.46 17.10
C ARG A 124 -5.25 20.79 17.51
#